data_AF-A0A3D1IDU6-F1
#
_entry.id   AF-A0A3D1IDU6-F1
#
_cell.length_a   1.000
_cell.length_b   1.000
_cell.length_c   1.000
_cell.angle_alpha   90.00
_cell.angle_beta   90.00
_cell.angle_gamma   90.00
#
_symmetry.space_group_name_H-M   'P 1'
#
loop_
_entity.id
_entity.type
_entity.pdbx_description
1 polymer ?
#
loop_
_entity_poly.entity_id
_entity_poly.type
_entity_poly.pdbx_seq_one_letter_code
_entity_poly.pdbx_strand_id
1 'polypeptide(L)'
;MAHPGRTGPQPPHRFPPVEGFFDAPDRPEIHYTWRWVTYQAPDLVVVVSAGNGFRARPGAEADEARPGGALARALAVRGTESGLGPVETIHVTASESDGAAVIGLLRDRLAQVARQSPLHEAITERVTRDPLPIARLFAQRYPGSVGMSYIPAVAWVHTLKLADVTGDASWRDKVLGQVRPWLRGEQPLVGETVRFASLAGAMVFAEIAKLAGDDGEAASRLADAAVALGAAETSPGVPEHGSGWTDDMFLGTVVAARALDAAGLAAATRLITNYARRLQQPGGVFHHAPDAPVAWGRGNGFAALGLAEVLTGLPDDHPDRRALLDIYRRQMVAMRRYQAPDGMWSQVVDMPGSYREASVTALTLTAMARGIRHGWLDPSYRPVVERAWRALLAHVRIDGTLVDVCISTGAGPTRRYYLDRTAVNGADDRGGALILGAALEVHALD
;
A
#
# COMPACT_ATOMS: atom_id res chain seq x y z
N MET A 1 -17.90 -25.45 -6.62
CA MET A 1 -17.82 -26.69 -7.43
C MET A 1 -16.48 -27.34 -7.13
N ALA A 2 -16.45 -28.63 -6.76
CA ALA A 2 -15.21 -29.33 -6.41
C ALA A 2 -14.40 -29.73 -7.66
N HIS A 3 -13.09 -29.49 -7.63
CA HIS A 3 -12.17 -29.95 -8.68
C HIS A 3 -12.07 -31.49 -8.65
N PRO A 4 -12.27 -32.18 -9.79
CA PRO A 4 -12.10 -33.63 -9.87
C PRO A 4 -10.60 -33.94 -9.96
N GLY A 5 -10.00 -34.53 -8.91
CA GLY A 5 -8.63 -35.01 -9.02
C GLY A 5 -7.80 -35.24 -7.75
N ARG A 6 -8.31 -34.98 -6.53
CA ARG A 6 -7.54 -35.26 -5.30
C ARG A 6 -8.25 -36.28 -4.42
N THR A 7 -7.84 -37.54 -4.53
CA THR A 7 -8.18 -38.64 -3.62
C THR A 7 -7.17 -38.68 -2.48
N GLY A 8 -7.35 -37.82 -1.49
CA GLY A 8 -6.61 -37.83 -0.22
C GLY A 8 -7.44 -37.11 0.85
N PRO A 9 -7.23 -37.38 2.15
CA PRO A 9 -7.91 -36.63 3.20
C PRO A 9 -7.61 -35.15 3.02
N GLN A 10 -8.66 -34.33 2.90
CA GLN A 10 -8.44 -32.89 2.76
C GLN A 10 -7.89 -32.34 4.08
N PRO A 11 -6.89 -31.43 4.05
CA PRO A 11 -6.34 -30.82 5.26
C PRO A 11 -7.46 -30.10 6.06
N PRO A 12 -7.30 -29.91 7.38
CA PRO A 12 -8.30 -29.19 8.19
C PRO A 12 -8.41 -27.71 7.78
N HIS A 13 -9.55 -27.07 8.07
CA HIS A 13 -9.66 -25.61 7.93
C HIS A 13 -8.87 -24.96 9.06
N ARG A 14 -7.91 -24.09 8.72
CA ARG A 14 -7.06 -23.43 9.71
C ARG A 14 -7.21 -21.91 9.60
N PHE A 15 -7.49 -21.29 10.74
CA PHE A 15 -7.60 -19.85 10.92
C PHE A 15 -6.65 -19.41 12.06
N PRO A 16 -5.86 -18.34 11.89
CA PRO A 16 -5.60 -17.64 10.64
C PRO A 16 -5.01 -18.59 9.57
N PRO A 17 -5.23 -18.32 8.27
CA PRO A 17 -4.62 -19.11 7.21
C PRO A 17 -3.09 -18.92 7.24
N VAL A 18 -2.34 -20.02 7.12
CA VAL A 18 -0.87 -20.05 7.26
C VAL A 18 -0.12 -20.25 5.95
N GLU A 19 -0.82 -20.71 4.91
CA GLU A 19 -0.28 -21.00 3.58
C GLU A 19 -1.23 -20.47 2.52
N GLY A 20 -0.71 -20.30 1.31
CA GLY A 20 -1.47 -19.74 0.20
C GLY A 20 -1.75 -18.24 0.35
N PHE A 21 -2.33 -17.68 -0.70
CA PHE A 21 -2.77 -16.30 -0.74
C PHE A 21 -4.22 -16.24 -1.23
N PHE A 22 -4.63 -15.10 -1.75
CA PHE A 22 -5.97 -14.94 -2.27
C PHE A 22 -6.24 -15.85 -3.48
N ASP A 23 -7.51 -16.21 -3.64
CA ASP A 23 -7.98 -17.12 -4.70
C ASP A 23 -7.29 -18.49 -4.66
N ALA A 24 -6.90 -18.99 -3.47
CA ALA A 24 -6.28 -20.31 -3.33
C ALA A 24 -7.08 -21.38 -4.10
N PRO A 25 -6.43 -22.26 -4.91
CA PRO A 25 -7.13 -23.30 -5.66
C PRO A 25 -7.97 -24.21 -4.76
N ASP A 26 -7.53 -24.35 -3.51
CA ASP A 26 -8.19 -25.05 -2.43
C ASP A 26 -8.69 -24.08 -1.37
N ARG A 27 -10.02 -23.99 -1.26
CA ARG A 27 -10.76 -23.24 -0.23
C ARG A 27 -10.41 -21.75 -0.18
N PRO A 28 -10.59 -21.04 -1.30
CA PRO A 28 -10.27 -19.62 -1.38
C PRO A 28 -10.90 -18.83 -0.24
N GLU A 29 -12.13 -19.21 0.18
CA GLU A 29 -12.95 -18.56 1.20
C GLU A 29 -12.27 -18.33 2.55
N ILE A 30 -11.26 -19.13 2.93
CA ILE A 30 -10.61 -19.00 4.25
C ILE A 30 -9.87 -17.66 4.37
N HIS A 31 -9.18 -17.22 3.31
CA HIS A 31 -8.44 -15.97 3.32
C HIS A 31 -9.38 -14.76 3.30
N TYR A 32 -10.46 -14.83 2.52
CA TYR A 32 -11.45 -13.77 2.43
C TYR A 32 -12.19 -13.61 3.75
N THR A 33 -12.69 -14.71 4.31
CA THR A 33 -13.53 -14.68 5.51
C THR A 33 -12.72 -14.20 6.71
N TRP A 34 -11.50 -14.72 6.90
CA TRP A 34 -10.64 -14.29 7.99
C TRP A 34 -10.37 -12.79 7.94
N ARG A 35 -9.79 -12.31 6.82
CA ARG A 35 -9.43 -10.90 6.67
C ARG A 35 -10.65 -10.00 6.73
N TRP A 36 -11.76 -10.39 6.09
CA TRP A 36 -12.97 -9.58 6.13
C TRP A 36 -13.48 -9.43 7.56
N VAL A 37 -13.72 -10.54 8.27
CA VAL A 37 -14.25 -10.49 9.64
C VAL A 37 -13.33 -9.70 10.58
N THR A 38 -12.01 -9.94 10.53
CA THR A 38 -11.08 -9.31 11.48
C THR A 38 -10.93 -7.80 11.31
N TYR A 39 -11.20 -7.28 10.12
CA TYR A 39 -11.07 -5.85 9.81
C TYR A 39 -12.42 -5.10 9.75
N GLN A 40 -13.55 -5.78 9.97
CA GLN A 40 -14.85 -5.13 10.21
C GLN A 40 -15.06 -4.70 11.67
N ALA A 41 -14.11 -4.98 12.57
CA ALA A 41 -14.20 -4.65 13.99
C ALA A 41 -15.51 -5.13 14.68
N PRO A 42 -15.96 -6.40 14.50
CA PRO A 42 -17.22 -6.85 15.09
C PRO A 42 -17.14 -6.98 16.62
N ASP A 43 -18.28 -6.79 17.28
CA ASP A 43 -18.44 -7.04 18.73
C ASP A 43 -19.01 -8.43 19.04
N LEU A 44 -19.70 -9.02 18.05
CA LEU A 44 -20.25 -10.37 18.08
C LEU A 44 -20.15 -10.99 16.68
N VAL A 45 -19.68 -12.23 16.61
CA VAL A 45 -19.71 -13.03 15.39
C VAL A 45 -20.58 -14.27 15.61
N VAL A 46 -21.56 -14.48 14.74
CA VAL A 46 -22.37 -15.71 14.74
C VAL A 46 -22.06 -16.51 13.49
N VAL A 47 -21.41 -17.65 13.68
CA VAL A 47 -21.05 -18.55 12.59
C VAL A 47 -22.12 -19.63 12.49
N VAL A 48 -22.99 -19.52 11.47
CA VAL A 48 -24.04 -20.50 11.22
C VAL A 48 -23.53 -21.58 10.27
N SER A 49 -23.64 -22.84 10.68
CA SER A 49 -23.28 -24.02 9.91
C SER A 49 -24.49 -24.93 9.73
N ALA A 50 -24.65 -25.50 8.54
CA ALA A 50 -25.69 -26.49 8.30
C ALA A 50 -25.49 -27.74 9.16
N GLY A 51 -26.57 -28.28 9.71
CA GLY A 51 -26.57 -29.58 10.37
C GLY A 51 -27.92 -29.95 10.97
N ASN A 52 -27.96 -31.11 11.63
CA ASN A 52 -29.20 -31.66 12.18
C ASN A 52 -29.52 -31.01 13.53
N GLY A 53 -30.63 -30.28 13.55
CA GLY A 53 -31.22 -29.60 14.71
C GLY A 53 -30.46 -28.35 15.15
N PHE A 54 -31.15 -27.53 15.93
CA PHE A 54 -30.59 -26.31 16.51
C PHE A 54 -29.64 -26.61 17.68
N ARG A 55 -28.39 -26.16 17.56
CA ARG A 55 -27.41 -26.12 18.66
C ARG A 55 -26.59 -24.85 18.57
N ALA A 56 -26.53 -24.09 19.66
CA ALA A 56 -25.65 -22.94 19.80
C ALA A 56 -24.58 -23.23 20.85
N ARG A 57 -23.32 -22.89 20.57
CA ARG A 57 -22.19 -23.07 21.50
C ARG A 57 -21.28 -21.85 21.48
N PRO A 58 -20.61 -21.52 22.60
CA PRO A 58 -19.52 -20.55 22.58
C PRO A 58 -18.45 -20.95 21.55
N GLY A 59 -17.92 -19.98 20.82
CA GLY A 59 -16.91 -20.21 19.77
C GLY A 59 -15.66 -20.91 20.29
N ALA A 60 -15.28 -20.65 21.55
CA ALA A 60 -14.16 -21.33 22.21
C ALA A 60 -14.36 -22.85 22.36
N GLU A 61 -15.61 -23.33 22.33
CA GLU A 61 -15.99 -24.75 22.44
C GLU A 61 -16.42 -25.33 21.09
N ALA A 62 -16.25 -24.60 19.99
CA ALA A 62 -16.67 -25.03 18.67
C ALA A 62 -15.80 -26.18 18.12
N ASP A 63 -16.43 -27.03 17.31
CA ASP A 63 -15.78 -28.19 16.68
C ASP A 63 -14.90 -27.76 15.49
N GLU A 64 -13.58 -27.71 15.72
CA GLU A 64 -12.58 -27.33 14.71
C GLU A 64 -12.50 -28.30 13.52
N ALA A 65 -13.07 -29.50 13.60
CA ALA A 65 -13.15 -30.41 12.47
C ALA A 65 -14.05 -29.84 11.34
N ARG A 66 -14.93 -28.88 11.67
CA ARG A 66 -15.81 -28.21 10.72
C ARG A 66 -15.29 -26.80 10.39
N PRO A 67 -15.43 -26.33 9.13
CA PRO A 67 -14.99 -25.00 8.72
C PRO A 67 -15.51 -23.87 9.63
N GLY A 68 -16.81 -23.89 9.93
CA GLY A 68 -17.45 -22.88 10.78
C GLY A 68 -16.98 -22.94 12.23
N GLY A 69 -16.69 -24.13 12.76
CA GLY A 69 -16.18 -24.27 14.11
C GLY A 69 -14.73 -23.82 14.24
N ALA A 70 -13.89 -24.13 13.24
CA ALA A 70 -12.51 -23.64 13.16
C ALA A 70 -12.45 -22.10 13.12
N LEU A 71 -13.29 -21.46 12.30
CA LEU A 71 -13.40 -19.99 12.25
C LEU A 71 -13.88 -19.44 13.61
N ALA A 72 -14.95 -20.03 14.15
CA ALA A 72 -15.54 -19.56 15.40
C ALA A 72 -14.54 -19.61 16.57
N ARG A 73 -13.74 -20.66 16.63
CA ARG A 73 -12.73 -20.84 17.67
C ARG A 73 -11.55 -19.90 17.51
N ALA A 74 -11.06 -19.71 16.28
CA ALA A 74 -9.96 -18.81 16.01
C ALA A 74 -10.28 -17.34 16.32
N LEU A 75 -11.56 -16.94 16.20
CA LEU A 75 -12.04 -15.61 16.59
C LEU A 75 -12.29 -15.48 18.09
N ALA A 76 -12.77 -16.54 18.76
CA ALA A 76 -13.11 -16.52 20.18
C ALA A 76 -11.90 -16.59 21.11
N VAL A 77 -10.81 -17.23 20.66
CA VAL A 77 -9.60 -17.44 21.47
C VAL A 77 -8.54 -16.42 21.09
N ARG A 78 -7.82 -15.88 22.09
CA ARG A 78 -6.73 -14.93 21.85
C ARG A 78 -5.58 -15.63 21.11
N GLY A 79 -5.54 -15.48 19.78
CA GLY A 79 -4.36 -15.78 18.97
C GLY A 79 -3.28 -14.71 19.15
N THR A 80 -2.01 -15.09 19.16
CA THR A 80 -0.87 -14.18 19.34
C THR A 80 -0.47 -13.44 18.05
N GLU A 81 -0.85 -13.95 16.87
CA GLU A 81 -0.26 -13.54 15.59
C GLU A 81 -0.82 -12.22 15.03
N SER A 82 -2.14 -11.97 15.12
CA SER A 82 -2.76 -10.76 14.53
C SER A 82 -2.64 -9.51 15.39
N GLY A 83 -2.46 -9.69 16.70
CA GLY A 83 -2.48 -8.60 17.68
C GLY A 83 -3.79 -7.83 17.74
N LEU A 84 -4.91 -8.44 17.33
CA LEU A 84 -6.25 -7.85 17.41
C LEU A 84 -7.01 -8.32 18.65
N GLY A 85 -6.74 -9.52 19.16
CA GLY A 85 -7.47 -10.06 20.30
C GLY A 85 -8.79 -10.74 19.91
N PRO A 86 -9.49 -11.35 20.88
CA PRO A 86 -10.67 -12.15 20.61
C PRO A 86 -11.94 -11.29 20.41
N VAL A 87 -12.96 -11.90 19.80
CA VAL A 87 -14.33 -11.38 19.70
C VAL A 87 -15.31 -12.43 20.22
N GLU A 88 -16.39 -11.99 20.88
CA GLU A 88 -17.45 -12.92 21.26
C GLU A 88 -17.96 -13.63 20.02
N THR A 89 -17.89 -14.96 20.03
CA THR A 89 -18.29 -15.76 18.88
C THR A 89 -19.22 -16.86 19.32
N ILE A 90 -20.25 -17.12 18.52
CA ILE A 90 -21.21 -18.22 18.74
C ILE A 90 -21.21 -19.09 17.49
N HIS A 91 -20.92 -20.37 17.66
CA HIS A 91 -21.08 -21.36 16.61
C HIS A 91 -22.47 -21.98 16.69
N VAL A 92 -23.25 -21.81 15.63
CA VAL A 92 -24.62 -22.32 15.52
C VAL A 92 -24.64 -23.43 14.49
N THR A 93 -25.10 -24.60 14.89
CA THR A 93 -25.55 -25.64 13.96
C THR A 93 -27.06 -25.55 13.84
N ALA A 94 -27.57 -25.46 12.61
CA ALA A 94 -29.00 -25.31 12.35
C ALA A 94 -29.39 -25.98 11.02
N SER A 95 -30.64 -26.42 10.94
CA SER A 95 -31.32 -26.85 9.72
C SER A 95 -32.19 -25.71 9.15
N GLU A 96 -32.73 -25.88 7.95
CA GLU A 96 -33.58 -24.86 7.31
C GLU A 96 -34.84 -24.51 8.15
N SER A 97 -35.37 -25.47 8.92
CA SER A 97 -36.51 -25.24 9.80
C SER A 97 -36.18 -24.48 11.09
N ASP A 98 -34.90 -24.32 11.43
CA ASP A 98 -34.46 -23.72 12.70
C ASP A 98 -34.35 -22.19 12.64
N GLY A 99 -34.76 -21.55 11.54
CA GLY A 99 -34.59 -20.10 11.32
C GLY A 99 -35.13 -19.24 12.46
N ALA A 100 -36.31 -19.57 13.00
CA ALA A 100 -36.90 -18.83 14.13
C ALA A 100 -36.02 -18.90 15.40
N ALA A 101 -35.39 -20.05 15.67
CA ALA A 101 -34.50 -20.23 16.80
C ALA A 101 -33.19 -19.44 16.61
N VAL A 102 -32.63 -19.40 15.39
CA VAL A 102 -31.45 -18.58 15.06
C VAL A 102 -31.74 -17.09 15.26
N ILE A 103 -32.89 -16.61 14.78
CA ILE A 103 -33.29 -15.21 14.96
C ILE A 103 -33.56 -14.87 16.43
N GLY A 104 -34.17 -15.79 17.19
CA GLY A 104 -34.36 -15.64 18.64
C GLY A 104 -33.03 -15.47 19.37
N LEU A 105 -32.07 -16.38 19.11
CA LEU A 105 -30.71 -16.30 19.65
C LEU A 105 -30.04 -14.95 19.31
N LEU A 106 -30.11 -14.51 18.06
CA LEU A 106 -29.50 -13.24 17.64
C LEU A 106 -30.10 -12.07 18.40
N ARG A 107 -31.42 -12.02 18.54
CA ARG A 107 -32.12 -10.95 19.28
C ARG A 107 -31.68 -10.91 20.73
N ASP A 108 -31.67 -12.06 21.40
CA ASP A 108 -31.32 -12.16 22.81
C ASP A 108 -29.86 -11.77 23.07
N ARG A 109 -28.94 -12.17 22.17
CA ARG A 109 -27.51 -11.85 22.31
C ARG A 109 -27.19 -10.42 21.93
N LEU A 110 -27.77 -9.88 20.86
CA LEU A 110 -27.56 -8.48 20.48
C LEU A 110 -27.98 -7.51 21.60
N ALA A 111 -29.03 -7.84 22.36
CA ALA A 111 -29.43 -7.06 23.53
C ALA A 111 -28.43 -7.11 24.70
N GLN A 112 -27.49 -8.06 24.69
CA GLN A 112 -26.50 -8.30 25.74
C GLN A 112 -25.09 -7.86 25.36
N VAL A 113 -24.82 -7.55 24.07
CA VAL A 113 -23.53 -7.01 23.62
C VAL A 113 -23.40 -5.57 24.12
N ALA A 114 -22.91 -5.42 25.35
CA ALA A 114 -22.84 -4.13 26.03
C ALA A 114 -21.48 -3.43 25.91
N ARG A 115 -20.45 -4.14 25.41
CA ARG A 115 -19.07 -3.63 25.30
C ARG A 115 -18.46 -3.95 23.95
N GLN A 116 -17.54 -3.09 23.53
CA GLN A 116 -16.72 -3.35 22.37
C GLN A 116 -15.89 -4.62 22.60
N SER A 117 -15.69 -5.43 21.57
CA SER A 117 -14.78 -6.57 21.66
C SER A 117 -13.32 -6.08 21.74
N PRO A 118 -12.40 -6.86 22.33
CA PRO A 118 -10.97 -6.56 22.25
C PRO A 118 -10.47 -6.36 20.81
N LEU A 119 -11.04 -7.09 19.84
CA LEU A 119 -10.78 -6.90 18.41
C LEU A 119 -11.19 -5.50 17.94
N HIS A 120 -12.40 -5.06 18.29
CA HIS A 120 -12.89 -3.74 17.97
C HIS A 120 -12.07 -2.64 18.66
N GLU A 121 -11.73 -2.80 19.94
CA GLU A 121 -10.86 -1.89 20.67
C GLU A 121 -9.50 -1.74 19.98
N ALA A 122 -8.88 -2.86 19.57
CA ALA A 122 -7.58 -2.85 18.89
C ALA A 122 -7.63 -2.20 17.50
N ILE A 123 -8.70 -2.39 16.73
CA ILE A 123 -8.89 -1.68 15.46
C ILE A 123 -9.13 -0.20 15.70
N THR A 124 -9.99 0.15 16.67
CA THR A 124 -10.27 1.54 17.05
C THR A 124 -8.99 2.27 17.42
N GLU A 125 -8.20 1.70 18.34
CA GLU A 125 -6.90 2.22 18.75
C GLU A 125 -5.98 2.46 17.55
N ARG A 126 -6.00 1.57 16.56
CA ARG A 126 -5.18 1.74 15.35
C ARG A 126 -5.67 2.88 14.46
N VAL A 127 -6.97 2.98 14.20
CA VAL A 127 -7.53 3.90 13.17
C VAL A 127 -7.75 5.32 13.67
N THR A 128 -7.73 5.56 14.99
CA THR A 128 -7.88 6.89 15.58
C THR A 128 -6.55 7.60 15.81
N ARG A 129 -5.42 7.02 15.39
CA ARG A 129 -4.10 7.64 15.57
C ARG A 129 -3.90 8.81 14.62
N ASP A 130 -3.33 9.88 15.15
CA ASP A 130 -3.00 11.07 14.38
C ASP A 130 -1.87 10.79 13.37
N PRO A 131 -1.88 11.42 12.18
CA PRO A 131 -0.87 11.19 11.16
C PRO A 131 0.56 11.56 11.58
N LEU A 132 0.76 12.66 12.32
CA LEU A 132 2.11 13.13 12.67
C LEU A 132 2.84 12.17 13.63
N PRO A 133 2.24 11.64 14.71
CA PRO A 133 2.82 10.55 15.50
C PRO A 133 3.18 9.31 14.67
N ILE A 134 2.35 8.94 13.70
CA ILE A 134 2.66 7.83 12.79
C ILE A 134 3.89 8.17 11.94
N ALA A 135 3.97 9.38 11.38
CA ALA A 135 5.16 9.81 10.65
C ALA A 135 6.43 9.74 11.52
N ARG A 136 6.38 10.16 12.78
CA ARG A 136 7.53 10.04 13.72
C ARG A 136 7.92 8.58 13.96
N LEU A 137 6.96 7.71 14.22
CA LEU A 137 7.20 6.27 14.42
C LEU A 137 7.90 5.64 13.22
N PHE A 138 7.41 5.92 12.01
CA PHE A 138 7.97 5.36 10.79
C PHE A 138 9.31 5.99 10.41
N ALA A 139 9.46 7.30 10.56
CA ALA A 139 10.74 7.98 10.34
C ALA A 139 11.81 7.53 11.34
N GLN A 140 11.43 7.09 12.55
CA GLN A 140 12.37 6.48 13.49
C GLN A 140 12.81 5.09 13.01
N ARG A 141 11.85 4.25 12.63
CA ARG A 141 12.06 2.83 12.29
C ARG A 141 12.69 2.60 10.91
N TYR A 142 12.40 3.45 9.93
CA TYR A 142 12.74 3.22 8.52
C TYR A 142 13.71 4.28 7.97
N PRO A 143 14.54 3.94 6.97
CA PRO A 143 14.75 2.58 6.49
C PRO A 143 15.54 1.75 7.51
N GLY A 144 15.23 0.45 7.60
CA GLY A 144 15.99 -0.48 8.43
C GLY A 144 17.31 -0.89 7.77
N SER A 145 17.34 -0.94 6.44
CA SER A 145 18.53 -1.21 5.63
C SER A 145 18.88 0.00 4.76
N VAL A 146 20.14 0.44 4.83
CA VAL A 146 20.65 1.57 4.03
C VAL A 146 21.18 1.06 2.69
N GLY A 147 20.85 1.77 1.60
CA GLY A 147 21.34 1.46 0.26
C GLY A 147 20.81 2.44 -0.79
N MET A 148 21.54 2.62 -1.89
CA MET A 148 21.15 3.54 -2.96
C MET A 148 20.05 2.93 -3.84
N SER A 149 18.81 3.05 -3.37
CA SER A 149 17.61 2.68 -4.11
C SER A 149 16.42 3.51 -3.63
N TYR A 150 15.33 3.47 -4.39
CA TYR A 150 14.13 4.22 -4.05
C TYR A 150 13.59 3.89 -2.65
N ILE A 151 13.83 2.68 -2.14
CA ILE A 151 13.22 2.20 -0.89
C ILE A 151 13.72 3.02 0.31
N PRO A 152 15.03 3.05 0.62
CA PRO A 152 15.59 3.99 1.60
C PRO A 152 15.32 5.44 1.27
N ALA A 153 15.41 5.83 -0.01
CA ALA A 153 15.32 7.23 -0.37
C ALA A 153 13.94 7.84 -0.19
N VAL A 154 12.86 7.09 -0.43
CA VAL A 154 11.50 7.55 -0.09
C VAL A 154 11.39 7.80 1.42
N ALA A 155 11.95 6.90 2.25
CA ALA A 155 11.96 7.11 3.70
C ALA A 155 12.82 8.34 4.09
N TRP A 156 13.99 8.53 3.47
CA TRP A 156 14.85 9.68 3.73
C TRP A 156 14.20 11.00 3.34
N VAL A 157 13.67 11.11 2.12
CA VAL A 157 12.97 12.32 1.64
C VAL A 157 11.84 12.70 2.58
N HIS A 158 11.04 11.73 3.01
CA HIS A 158 9.95 12.00 3.94
C HIS A 158 10.43 12.28 5.37
N THR A 159 11.56 11.70 5.80
CA THR A 159 12.20 12.05 7.08
C THR A 159 12.76 13.49 7.06
N LEU A 160 13.31 13.95 5.93
CA LEU A 160 13.71 15.35 5.75
C LEU A 160 12.49 16.28 5.82
N LYS A 161 11.38 15.93 5.14
CA LYS A 161 10.11 16.68 5.24
C LYS A 161 9.59 16.70 6.69
N LEU A 162 9.71 15.60 7.44
CA LEU A 162 9.35 15.56 8.85
C LEU A 162 10.23 16.51 9.69
N ALA A 163 11.53 16.61 9.39
CA ALA A 163 12.42 17.57 10.04
C ALA A 163 11.90 19.00 9.88
N ASP A 164 11.44 19.37 8.69
CA ASP A 164 10.90 20.71 8.42
C ASP A 164 9.54 20.93 9.09
N VAL A 165 8.66 19.93 9.05
CA VAL A 165 7.33 19.99 9.71
C VAL A 165 7.45 20.13 11.23
N THR A 166 8.45 19.49 11.83
CA THR A 166 8.57 19.42 13.30
C THR A 166 9.60 20.38 13.89
N GLY A 167 10.49 20.95 13.09
CA GLY A 167 11.63 21.73 13.54
C GLY A 167 12.73 20.92 14.25
N ASP A 168 12.62 19.59 14.28
CA ASP A 168 13.54 18.70 14.99
C ASP A 168 14.69 18.28 14.05
N ALA A 169 15.87 18.85 14.30
CA ALA A 169 17.07 18.61 13.50
C ALA A 169 17.56 17.15 13.54
N SER A 170 17.18 16.37 14.57
CA SER A 170 17.63 14.97 14.68
C SER A 170 17.17 14.09 13.51
N TRP A 171 16.03 14.43 12.88
CA TRP A 171 15.56 13.76 11.67
C TRP A 171 16.48 14.03 10.48
N ARG A 172 16.94 15.27 10.33
CA ARG A 172 17.90 15.65 9.29
C ARG A 172 19.25 14.99 9.54
N ASP A 173 19.73 15.00 10.78
CA ASP A 173 20.99 14.38 11.17
C ASP A 173 20.99 12.87 10.92
N LYS A 174 19.87 12.18 11.19
CA LYS A 174 19.69 10.77 10.85
C LYS A 174 19.91 10.53 9.36
N VAL A 175 19.25 11.32 8.50
CA VAL A 175 19.37 11.16 7.04
C VAL A 175 20.79 11.46 6.58
N LEU A 176 21.37 12.59 6.99
CA LEU A 176 22.74 12.98 6.63
C LEU A 176 23.77 11.94 7.09
N GLY A 177 23.59 11.34 8.27
CA GLY A 177 24.43 10.26 8.75
C GLY A 177 24.36 9.02 7.87
N GLN A 178 23.17 8.65 7.38
CA GLN A 178 22.97 7.47 6.54
C GLN A 178 23.46 7.67 5.10
N VAL A 179 23.33 8.88 4.53
CA VAL A 179 23.76 9.15 3.14
C VAL A 179 25.22 9.64 3.01
N ARG A 180 25.89 9.87 4.14
CA ARG A 180 27.26 10.41 4.21
C ARG A 180 28.29 9.70 3.32
N PRO A 181 28.30 8.36 3.19
CA PRO A 181 29.26 7.68 2.31
C PRO A 181 29.18 8.15 0.86
N TRP A 182 27.99 8.45 0.33
CA TRP A 182 27.84 8.99 -1.03
C TRP A 182 28.25 10.45 -1.13
N LEU A 183 27.89 11.28 -0.13
CA LEU A 183 28.30 12.70 -0.09
C LEU A 183 29.83 12.86 -0.10
N ARG A 184 30.54 11.91 0.52
CA ARG A 184 32.01 11.87 0.57
C ARG A 184 32.67 11.17 -0.64
N GLY A 185 31.89 10.62 -1.56
CA GLY A 185 32.40 9.85 -2.69
C GLY A 185 32.98 8.47 -2.31
N GLU A 186 32.66 7.95 -1.12
CA GLU A 186 33.09 6.63 -0.65
C GLU A 186 32.25 5.49 -1.27
N GLN A 187 31.04 5.80 -1.74
CA GLN A 187 30.13 4.87 -2.41
C GLN A 187 29.72 5.43 -3.78
N PRO A 188 29.65 4.57 -4.83
CA PRO A 188 29.18 5.02 -6.13
C PRO A 188 27.67 5.31 -6.10
N LEU A 189 27.25 6.25 -6.94
CA LEU A 189 25.84 6.61 -7.13
C LEU A 189 25.02 5.47 -7.76
N VAL A 190 25.63 4.75 -8.70
CA VAL A 190 25.03 3.62 -9.41
C VAL A 190 26.00 2.42 -9.38
N GLY A 191 25.45 1.21 -9.43
CA GLY A 191 26.25 -0.01 -9.58
C GLY A 191 26.72 -0.21 -11.03
N GLU A 192 27.19 -1.42 -11.34
CA GLU A 192 27.66 -1.80 -12.69
C GLU A 192 26.62 -1.60 -13.80
N THR A 193 25.32 -1.67 -13.44
CA THR A 193 24.21 -1.44 -14.36
C THR A 193 23.30 -0.37 -13.78
N VAL A 194 23.00 0.65 -14.60
CA VAL A 194 22.02 1.67 -14.24
C VAL A 194 20.62 1.08 -14.31
N ARG A 195 19.88 1.19 -13.21
CA ARG A 195 18.45 0.83 -13.11
C ARG A 195 17.71 1.96 -12.44
N PHE A 196 16.52 2.32 -12.94
CA PHE A 196 15.71 3.37 -12.33
C PHE A 196 15.41 3.13 -10.84
N ALA A 197 15.24 1.88 -10.39
CA ALA A 197 15.04 1.58 -8.98
C ALA A 197 16.22 2.02 -8.09
N SER A 198 17.46 1.89 -8.58
CA SER A 198 18.67 2.36 -7.88
C SER A 198 18.85 3.86 -8.04
N LEU A 199 18.69 4.36 -9.27
CA LEU A 199 18.85 5.77 -9.62
C LEU A 199 17.87 6.68 -8.86
N ALA A 200 16.62 6.24 -8.69
CA ALA A 200 15.62 6.92 -7.89
C ALA A 200 16.08 7.13 -6.43
N GLY A 201 17.03 6.34 -5.94
CA GLY A 201 17.68 6.56 -4.64
C GLY A 201 18.29 7.96 -4.51
N ALA A 202 18.76 8.53 -5.61
CA ALA A 202 19.36 9.86 -5.66
C ALA A 202 18.37 11.01 -5.39
N MET A 203 17.06 10.74 -5.32
CA MET A 203 16.05 11.75 -4.98
C MET A 203 16.33 12.45 -3.65
N VAL A 204 17.00 11.76 -2.70
CA VAL A 204 17.40 12.34 -1.42
C VAL A 204 18.41 13.48 -1.62
N PHE A 205 19.28 13.39 -2.62
CA PHE A 205 20.29 14.41 -2.88
C PHE A 205 19.66 15.68 -3.49
N ALA A 206 18.57 15.54 -4.26
CA ALA A 206 17.80 16.70 -4.70
C ALA A 206 17.18 17.48 -3.52
N GLU A 207 16.83 16.80 -2.42
CA GLU A 207 16.36 17.46 -1.20
C GLU A 207 17.52 18.07 -0.39
N ILE A 208 18.64 17.33 -0.25
CA ILE A 208 19.83 17.80 0.50
C ILE A 208 20.51 18.98 -0.21
N ALA A 209 20.46 19.05 -1.55
CA ALA A 209 21.03 20.15 -2.34
C ALA A 209 20.42 21.52 -1.99
N LYS A 210 19.27 21.55 -1.32
CA LYS A 210 18.64 22.78 -0.82
C LYS A 210 19.33 23.33 0.43
N LEU A 211 20.19 22.55 1.07
CA LEU A 211 21.00 22.97 2.22
C LEU A 211 22.24 23.73 1.76
N ALA A 212 22.73 24.64 2.60
CA ALA A 212 23.99 25.34 2.36
C ALA A 212 25.21 24.51 2.79
N GLY A 213 26.37 24.81 2.22
CA GLY A 213 27.66 24.21 2.58
C GLY A 213 28.00 22.93 1.80
N ASP A 214 29.11 22.30 2.19
CA ASP A 214 29.75 21.21 1.44
C ASP A 214 28.82 20.02 1.16
N ASP A 215 27.97 19.64 2.13
CA ASP A 215 27.00 18.56 1.97
C ASP A 215 25.96 18.90 0.88
N GLY A 216 25.50 20.16 0.83
CA GLY A 216 24.57 20.65 -0.18
C GLY A 216 25.20 20.68 -1.58
N GLU A 217 26.44 21.16 -1.69
CA GLU A 217 27.17 21.17 -2.96
C GLU A 217 27.46 19.76 -3.48
N ALA A 218 27.85 18.84 -2.60
CA ALA A 218 28.06 17.43 -2.95
C ALA A 218 26.75 16.76 -3.39
N ALA A 219 25.66 17.02 -2.67
CA ALA A 219 24.33 16.53 -3.03
C ALA A 219 23.87 17.09 -4.38
N SER A 220 24.11 18.37 -4.68
CA SER A 220 23.79 18.96 -5.99
C SER A 220 24.48 18.19 -7.11
N ARG A 221 25.79 17.94 -7.01
CA ARG A 221 26.54 17.18 -8.03
C ARG A 221 26.00 15.76 -8.22
N LEU A 222 25.60 15.09 -7.13
CA LEU A 222 25.01 13.74 -7.19
C LEU A 222 23.62 13.76 -7.82
N ALA A 223 22.80 14.76 -7.51
CA ALA A 223 21.49 14.95 -8.11
C ALA A 223 21.61 15.22 -9.62
N ASP A 224 22.50 16.13 -10.03
CA ASP A 224 22.74 16.44 -11.44
C ASP A 224 23.21 15.23 -12.24
N ALA A 225 24.15 14.45 -11.68
CA ALA A 225 24.60 13.19 -12.29
C ALA A 225 23.46 12.17 -12.43
N ALA A 226 22.60 12.07 -11.41
CA ALA A 226 21.45 11.18 -11.46
C ALA A 226 20.40 11.63 -12.49
N VAL A 227 20.14 12.94 -12.60
CA VAL A 227 19.24 13.50 -13.61
C VAL A 227 19.77 13.22 -15.01
N ALA A 228 21.06 13.41 -15.27
CA ALA A 228 21.65 13.13 -16.57
C ALA A 228 21.49 11.65 -16.98
N LEU A 229 21.73 10.71 -16.05
CA LEU A 229 21.50 9.28 -16.28
C LEU A 229 20.03 8.95 -16.49
N GLY A 230 19.13 9.59 -15.73
CA GLY A 230 17.68 9.35 -15.82
C GLY A 230 17.05 9.89 -17.11
N ALA A 231 17.61 10.99 -17.63
CA ALA A 231 17.18 11.65 -18.85
C ALA A 231 17.76 11.01 -20.13
N ALA A 232 18.63 10.00 -20.02
CA ALA A 232 19.18 9.28 -21.15
C ALA A 232 18.07 8.53 -21.91
N GLU A 233 17.94 8.82 -23.20
CA GLU A 233 16.88 8.34 -24.08
C GLU A 233 17.47 7.74 -25.36
N THR A 234 16.96 6.57 -25.78
CA THR A 234 17.29 5.99 -27.10
C THR A 234 16.50 6.64 -28.23
N SER A 235 15.31 7.17 -27.89
CA SER A 235 14.49 8.05 -28.70
C SER A 235 13.58 8.87 -27.77
N PRO A 236 13.00 10.00 -28.20
CA PRO A 236 12.22 10.86 -27.30
C PRO A 236 11.12 10.10 -26.54
N GLY A 237 11.18 10.10 -25.21
CA GLY A 237 10.27 9.38 -24.32
C GLY A 237 10.53 7.88 -24.17
N VAL A 238 11.60 7.34 -24.75
CA VAL A 238 12.02 5.95 -24.61
C VAL A 238 13.35 5.91 -23.82
N PRO A 239 13.27 5.69 -22.50
CA PRO A 239 14.45 5.73 -21.64
C PRO A 239 15.45 4.62 -21.95
N GLU A 240 16.74 4.90 -21.82
CA GLU A 240 17.81 3.91 -21.98
C GLU A 240 17.79 2.83 -20.88
N HIS A 241 17.35 3.20 -19.68
CA HIS A 241 17.42 2.35 -18.48
C HIS A 241 16.05 1.94 -17.92
N GLY A 242 14.97 2.15 -18.68
CA GLY A 242 13.62 1.79 -18.26
C GLY A 242 13.35 0.29 -18.33
N SER A 243 12.58 -0.22 -17.38
CA SER A 243 12.05 -1.59 -17.38
C SER A 243 10.86 -1.77 -18.32
N GLY A 244 10.20 -0.67 -18.70
CA GLY A 244 8.93 -0.66 -19.42
C GLY A 244 7.71 -0.86 -18.51
N TRP A 245 7.91 -0.85 -17.20
CA TRP A 245 6.86 -1.06 -16.20
C TRP A 245 6.34 0.27 -15.68
N THR A 246 5.09 0.31 -15.22
CA THR A 246 4.48 1.50 -14.59
C THR A 246 5.32 2.10 -13.46
N ASP A 247 6.13 1.29 -12.79
CA ASP A 247 7.06 1.68 -11.74
C ASP A 247 8.03 2.77 -12.22
N ASP A 248 8.49 2.69 -13.48
CA ASP A 248 9.38 3.68 -14.10
C ASP A 248 8.75 5.08 -14.17
N MET A 249 7.41 5.19 -14.17
CA MET A 249 6.75 6.49 -14.18
C MET A 249 7.07 7.32 -12.94
N PHE A 250 7.35 6.67 -11.80
CA PHE A 250 7.89 7.32 -10.62
C PHE A 250 9.42 7.22 -10.58
N LEU A 251 9.95 6.01 -10.71
CA LEU A 251 11.38 5.75 -10.49
C LEU A 251 12.28 6.48 -11.50
N GLY A 252 11.87 6.58 -12.75
CA GLY A 252 12.63 7.25 -13.81
C GLY A 252 12.49 8.78 -13.81
N THR A 253 11.54 9.33 -13.05
CA THR A 253 11.18 10.77 -13.12
C THR A 253 11.42 11.53 -11.82
N VAL A 254 11.39 10.85 -10.68
CA VAL A 254 11.36 11.49 -9.35
C VAL A 254 12.58 12.36 -9.05
N VAL A 255 13.77 11.98 -9.53
CA VAL A 255 14.99 12.77 -9.28
C VAL A 255 14.92 14.10 -10.00
N ALA A 256 14.59 14.10 -11.29
CA ALA A 256 14.42 15.31 -12.08
C ALA A 256 13.29 16.20 -11.55
N ALA A 257 12.15 15.58 -11.17
CA ALA A 257 11.02 16.30 -10.58
C ALA A 257 11.39 17.01 -9.28
N ARG A 258 12.21 16.39 -8.41
CA ARG A 258 12.65 16.99 -7.15
C ARG A 258 13.79 17.99 -7.29
N ALA A 259 14.70 17.76 -8.24
CA ALA A 259 15.80 18.68 -8.54
C ALA A 259 15.32 19.96 -9.24
N LEU A 260 14.08 19.95 -9.78
CA LEU A 260 13.54 21.03 -10.62
C LEU A 260 14.44 21.33 -11.83
N ASP A 261 15.15 20.30 -12.33
CA ASP A 261 16.02 20.44 -13.49
C ASP A 261 15.19 20.49 -14.77
N ALA A 262 15.36 21.54 -15.57
CA ALA A 262 14.53 21.80 -16.74
C ALA A 262 14.68 20.73 -17.84
N ALA A 263 15.91 20.27 -18.10
CA ALA A 263 16.17 19.26 -19.13
C ALA A 263 15.65 17.87 -18.70
N GLY A 264 15.88 17.51 -17.44
CA GLY A 264 15.35 16.33 -16.79
C GLY A 264 13.83 16.31 -16.74
N LEU A 265 13.19 17.44 -16.40
CA LEU A 265 11.73 17.57 -16.42
C LEU A 265 11.16 17.39 -17.83
N ALA A 266 11.85 17.89 -18.86
CA ALA A 266 11.44 17.66 -20.24
C ALA A 266 11.51 16.17 -20.62
N ALA A 267 12.58 15.47 -20.23
CA ALA A 267 12.70 14.02 -20.43
C ALA A 267 11.64 13.23 -19.63
N ALA A 268 11.45 13.58 -18.35
CA ALA A 268 10.44 12.98 -17.49
C ALA A 268 9.01 13.14 -18.05
N THR A 269 8.70 14.33 -18.59
CA THR A 269 7.41 14.63 -19.24
C THR A 269 7.18 13.73 -20.46
N ARG A 270 8.19 13.56 -21.31
CA ARG A 270 8.12 12.63 -22.46
C ARG A 270 7.94 11.19 -22.01
N LEU A 271 8.72 10.75 -21.03
CA LEU A 271 8.67 9.40 -20.47
C LEU A 271 7.27 9.08 -19.93
N ILE A 272 6.76 9.87 -18.99
CA ILE A 272 5.43 9.64 -18.40
C ILE A 272 4.33 9.67 -19.46
N THR A 273 4.39 10.60 -20.41
CA THR A 273 3.40 10.70 -21.49
C THR A 273 3.42 9.46 -22.39
N ASN A 274 4.61 8.95 -22.73
CA ASN A 274 4.75 7.74 -23.52
C ASN A 274 4.22 6.50 -22.75
N TYR A 275 4.60 6.34 -21.49
CA TYR A 275 4.11 5.25 -20.65
C TYR A 275 2.59 5.30 -20.48
N ALA A 276 2.02 6.48 -20.23
CA ALA A 276 0.57 6.65 -20.14
C ALA A 276 -0.14 6.27 -21.44
N ARG A 277 0.39 6.66 -22.60
CA ARG A 277 -0.16 6.26 -23.90
C ARG A 277 -0.18 4.75 -24.11
N ARG A 278 0.83 4.04 -23.61
CA ARG A 278 1.01 2.60 -23.80
C ARG A 278 0.27 1.76 -22.76
N LEU A 279 0.15 2.27 -21.53
CA LEU A 279 -0.23 1.48 -20.35
C LEU A 279 -1.56 1.90 -19.73
N GLN A 280 -1.99 3.17 -19.87
CA GLN A 280 -3.28 3.62 -19.33
C GLN A 280 -4.42 3.04 -20.16
N GLN A 281 -5.29 2.26 -19.52
CA GLN A 281 -6.46 1.67 -20.15
C GLN A 281 -7.57 2.72 -20.34
N PRO A 282 -8.57 2.47 -21.21
CA PRO A 282 -9.76 3.31 -21.32
C PRO A 282 -10.49 3.53 -20.00
N GLY A 283 -10.44 2.54 -19.09
CA GLY A 283 -11.00 2.61 -17.74
C GLY A 283 -10.20 3.45 -16.74
N GLY A 284 -9.06 4.02 -17.14
CA GLY A 284 -8.22 4.94 -16.37
C GLY A 284 -7.13 4.29 -15.50
N VAL A 285 -7.27 3.01 -15.14
CA VAL A 285 -6.21 2.21 -14.51
C VAL A 285 -5.12 1.85 -15.53
N PHE A 286 -3.92 1.55 -15.05
CA PHE A 286 -2.77 1.19 -15.87
C PHE A 286 -2.53 -0.31 -15.84
N HIS A 287 -2.17 -0.89 -17.00
CA HIS A 287 -1.48 -2.19 -17.03
C HIS A 287 -0.07 -2.04 -16.44
N HIS A 288 0.42 -3.04 -15.71
CA HIS A 288 1.77 -3.02 -15.13
C HIS A 288 2.85 -2.89 -16.23
N ALA A 289 2.74 -3.66 -17.31
CA ALA A 289 3.63 -3.58 -18.46
C ALA A 289 2.87 -3.95 -19.75
N PRO A 290 3.42 -3.68 -20.95
CA PRO A 290 2.76 -4.03 -22.21
C PRO A 290 2.49 -5.54 -22.36
N ASP A 291 3.41 -6.36 -21.87
CA ASP A 291 3.37 -7.83 -21.84
C ASP A 291 2.79 -8.40 -20.53
N ALA A 292 2.43 -7.53 -19.58
CA ALA A 292 1.74 -7.89 -18.34
C ALA A 292 0.47 -7.03 -18.18
N PRO A 293 -0.62 -7.33 -18.91
CA PRO A 293 -1.86 -6.54 -18.94
C PRO A 293 -2.72 -6.78 -17.68
N VAL A 294 -2.16 -6.47 -16.52
CA VAL A 294 -2.79 -6.59 -15.20
C VAL A 294 -2.75 -5.23 -14.52
N ALA A 295 -3.89 -4.78 -13.98
CA ALA A 295 -3.98 -3.57 -13.17
C ALA A 295 -3.39 -3.80 -11.77
N TRP A 296 -2.08 -4.09 -11.72
CA TRP A 296 -1.38 -4.31 -10.46
C TRP A 296 -1.40 -3.05 -9.59
N GLY A 297 -1.76 -3.22 -8.33
CA GLY A 297 -2.02 -2.14 -7.37
C GLY A 297 -0.83 -1.22 -7.21
N ARG A 298 0.32 -1.75 -6.76
CA ARG A 298 1.49 -0.90 -6.53
C ARG A 298 2.01 -0.24 -7.83
N GLY A 299 1.94 -0.92 -8.96
CA GLY A 299 2.26 -0.32 -10.27
C GLY A 299 1.36 0.88 -10.60
N ASN A 300 0.05 0.76 -10.35
CA ASN A 300 -0.88 1.90 -10.45
C ASN A 300 -0.54 3.01 -9.43
N GLY A 301 -0.15 2.63 -8.21
CA GLY A 301 0.33 3.57 -7.21
C GLY A 301 1.57 4.36 -7.67
N PHE A 302 2.54 3.71 -8.30
CA PHE A 302 3.72 4.38 -8.87
C PHE A 302 3.36 5.28 -10.06
N ALA A 303 2.43 4.86 -10.93
CA ALA A 303 1.93 5.74 -11.98
C ALA A 303 1.29 7.01 -11.39
N ALA A 304 0.47 6.86 -10.35
CA ALA A 304 -0.20 7.97 -9.68
C ALA A 304 0.79 8.92 -9.00
N LEU A 305 1.75 8.37 -8.24
CA LEU A 305 2.76 9.16 -7.54
C LEU A 305 3.72 9.83 -8.53
N GLY A 306 4.17 9.13 -9.57
CA GLY A 306 5.05 9.68 -10.60
C GLY A 306 4.41 10.84 -11.36
N LEU A 307 3.14 10.70 -11.76
CA LEU A 307 2.36 11.80 -12.33
C LEU A 307 2.28 12.99 -11.37
N ALA A 308 2.02 12.73 -10.09
CA ALA A 308 1.93 13.79 -9.09
C ALA A 308 3.28 14.49 -8.84
N GLU A 309 4.40 13.76 -8.81
CA GLU A 309 5.74 14.35 -8.67
C GLU A 309 6.09 15.25 -9.87
N VAL A 310 5.90 14.76 -11.11
CA VAL A 310 6.18 15.57 -12.30
C VAL A 310 5.26 16.79 -12.39
N LEU A 311 3.97 16.64 -12.08
CA LEU A 311 3.04 17.78 -12.04
C LEU A 311 3.40 18.82 -10.97
N THR A 312 4.05 18.43 -9.87
CA THR A 312 4.57 19.36 -8.85
C THR A 312 5.80 20.12 -9.35
N GLY A 313 6.68 19.46 -10.11
CA GLY A 313 7.90 20.08 -10.63
C GLY A 313 7.71 20.96 -11.86
N LEU A 314 6.64 20.75 -12.63
CA LEU A 314 6.38 21.53 -13.85
C LEU A 314 5.87 22.95 -13.56
N PRO A 315 6.34 23.96 -14.32
CA PRO A 315 5.73 25.29 -14.33
C PRO A 315 4.24 25.24 -14.68
N ASP A 316 3.45 26.16 -14.12
CA ASP A 316 2.01 26.18 -14.34
C ASP A 316 1.60 26.48 -15.79
N ASP A 317 2.45 27.18 -16.54
CA ASP A 317 2.28 27.51 -17.96
C ASP A 317 2.96 26.51 -18.91
N HIS A 318 3.52 25.41 -18.40
CA HIS A 318 4.18 24.40 -19.23
C HIS A 318 3.20 23.77 -20.24
N PRO A 319 3.54 23.68 -21.54
CA PRO A 319 2.60 23.28 -22.60
C PRO A 319 1.99 21.89 -22.39
N ASP A 320 2.75 20.95 -21.85
CA ASP A 320 2.30 19.57 -21.61
C ASP A 320 1.53 19.38 -20.30
N ARG A 321 1.49 20.40 -19.42
CA ARG A 321 0.91 20.28 -18.08
C ARG A 321 -0.55 19.86 -18.12
N ARG A 322 -1.33 20.41 -19.07
CA ARG A 322 -2.75 20.08 -19.25
C ARG A 322 -2.95 18.61 -19.60
N ALA A 323 -2.15 18.09 -20.54
CA ALA A 323 -2.25 16.70 -20.95
C ALA A 323 -1.90 15.73 -19.80
N LEU A 324 -0.87 16.05 -19.01
CA LEU A 324 -0.51 15.28 -17.83
C LEU A 324 -1.59 15.34 -16.74
N LEU A 325 -2.20 16.50 -16.51
CA LEU A 325 -3.34 16.63 -15.59
C LEU A 325 -4.52 15.75 -16.03
N ASP A 326 -4.81 15.68 -17.33
CA ASP A 326 -5.89 14.84 -17.85
C ASP A 326 -5.58 13.35 -17.65
N ILE A 327 -4.33 12.92 -17.89
CA ILE A 327 -3.87 11.54 -17.60
C ILE A 327 -4.05 11.22 -16.11
N TYR A 328 -3.57 12.10 -15.23
CA TYR A 328 -3.67 11.96 -13.77
C TYR A 328 -5.13 11.90 -13.32
N ARG A 329 -5.98 12.84 -13.75
CA ARG A 329 -7.40 12.89 -13.37
C ARG A 329 -8.16 11.65 -13.83
N ARG A 330 -7.91 11.15 -15.04
CA ARG A 330 -8.49 9.88 -15.51
C ARG A 330 -8.14 8.72 -14.58
N GLN A 331 -6.89 8.65 -14.13
CA GLN A 331 -6.47 7.64 -13.15
C GLN A 331 -7.17 7.84 -11.81
N MET A 332 -7.22 9.06 -11.28
CA MET A 332 -7.84 9.33 -9.98
C MET A 332 -9.34 9.03 -9.96
N VAL A 333 -10.06 9.28 -11.07
CA VAL A 333 -11.45 8.83 -11.25
C VAL A 333 -11.56 7.31 -11.18
N ALA A 334 -10.68 6.58 -11.87
CA ALA A 334 -10.67 5.12 -11.86
C ALA A 334 -10.34 4.56 -10.47
N MET A 335 -9.32 5.09 -9.81
CA MET A 335 -8.94 4.67 -8.46
C MET A 335 -10.05 4.94 -7.45
N ARG A 336 -10.73 6.09 -7.52
CA ARG A 336 -11.92 6.37 -6.69
C ARG A 336 -13.03 5.33 -6.90
N ARG A 337 -13.28 4.91 -8.15
CA ARG A 337 -14.27 3.88 -8.48
C ARG A 337 -13.92 2.52 -7.88
N TYR A 338 -12.65 2.17 -7.85
CA TYR A 338 -12.16 0.88 -7.36
C TYR A 338 -11.76 0.89 -5.88
N GLN A 339 -11.97 1.99 -5.15
CA GLN A 339 -11.77 2.00 -3.71
C GLN A 339 -12.77 1.02 -3.07
N ALA A 340 -12.25 0.11 -2.27
CA ALA A 340 -13.06 -0.89 -1.61
C ALA A 340 -14.01 -0.30 -0.55
N PRO A 341 -15.02 -1.05 -0.12
CA PRO A 341 -15.91 -0.64 0.98
C PRO A 341 -15.17 -0.32 2.29
N ASP A 342 -14.10 -1.06 2.59
CA ASP A 342 -13.23 -0.80 3.76
C ASP A 342 -12.35 0.45 3.60
N GLY A 343 -12.17 0.99 2.38
CA GLY A 343 -11.38 2.17 2.08
C GLY A 343 -10.00 1.89 1.46
N MET A 344 -9.55 0.64 1.43
CA MET A 344 -8.27 0.25 0.81
C MET A 344 -8.39 0.03 -0.70
N TRP A 345 -7.23 -0.12 -1.34
CA TRP A 345 -7.13 -0.69 -2.69
C TRP A 345 -6.55 -2.10 -2.66
N SER A 346 -6.87 -2.86 -3.70
CA SER A 346 -6.45 -4.26 -3.83
C SER A 346 -5.16 -4.44 -4.63
N GLN A 347 -4.48 -5.56 -4.41
CA GLN A 347 -3.30 -6.00 -5.17
C GLN A 347 -3.53 -6.01 -6.68
N VAL A 348 -4.72 -6.38 -7.13
CA VAL A 348 -5.19 -6.20 -8.51
C VAL A 348 -6.44 -5.33 -8.43
N VAL A 349 -6.32 -4.09 -8.90
CA VAL A 349 -7.25 -2.99 -8.60
C VAL A 349 -8.67 -3.27 -9.11
N ASP A 350 -8.77 -3.83 -10.30
CA ASP A 350 -10.02 -4.06 -11.01
C ASP A 350 -10.59 -5.47 -10.82
N MET A 351 -10.03 -6.25 -9.89
CA MET A 351 -10.46 -7.63 -9.63
C MET A 351 -11.17 -7.75 -8.28
N PRO A 352 -12.50 -7.98 -8.26
CA PRO A 352 -13.22 -8.34 -7.06
C PRO A 352 -12.59 -9.56 -6.40
N GLY A 353 -12.44 -9.49 -5.08
CA GLY A 353 -11.76 -10.55 -4.36
C GLY A 353 -10.26 -10.61 -4.67
N SER A 354 -9.59 -9.49 -4.97
CA SER A 354 -8.15 -9.35 -4.79
C SER A 354 -7.83 -8.80 -3.39
N TYR A 355 -6.74 -9.24 -2.76
CA TYR A 355 -6.46 -8.89 -1.36
C TYR A 355 -6.15 -7.40 -1.21
N ARG A 356 -6.53 -6.81 -0.07
CA ARG A 356 -6.19 -5.42 0.25
C ARG A 356 -4.70 -5.29 0.43
N GLU A 357 -4.11 -4.28 -0.17
CA GLU A 357 -2.65 -4.14 -0.18
C GLU A 357 -2.27 -2.74 0.33
N ALA A 358 -1.40 -2.71 1.33
CA ALA A 358 -1.10 -1.49 2.07
C ALA A 358 -0.27 -0.50 1.23
N SER A 359 0.65 -0.98 0.39
CA SER A 359 1.52 -0.09 -0.39
C SER A 359 0.80 0.66 -1.52
N VAL A 360 -0.12 0.02 -2.24
CA VAL A 360 -0.99 0.70 -3.23
C VAL A 360 -1.89 1.72 -2.55
N THR A 361 -2.39 1.40 -1.35
CA THR A 361 -3.26 2.30 -0.61
C THR A 361 -2.48 3.54 -0.18
N ALA A 362 -1.27 3.38 0.36
CA ALA A 362 -0.38 4.47 0.71
C ALA A 362 0.01 5.35 -0.50
N LEU A 363 0.40 4.74 -1.62
CA LEU A 363 0.75 5.47 -2.85
C LEU A 363 -0.44 6.27 -3.42
N THR A 364 -1.60 5.62 -3.54
CA THR A 364 -2.80 6.23 -4.13
C THR A 364 -3.30 7.38 -3.27
N LEU A 365 -3.37 7.19 -1.95
CA LEU A 365 -3.82 8.25 -1.05
C LEU A 365 -2.83 9.43 -1.04
N THR A 366 -1.52 9.17 -1.11
CA THR A 366 -0.46 10.20 -1.20
C THR A 366 -0.67 11.05 -2.45
N ALA A 367 -0.86 10.40 -3.60
CA ALA A 367 -1.08 11.09 -4.87
C ALA A 367 -2.39 11.89 -4.88
N MET A 368 -3.48 11.36 -4.31
CA MET A 368 -4.75 12.08 -4.20
C MET A 368 -4.67 13.26 -3.23
N ALA A 369 -4.04 13.09 -2.06
CA ALA A 369 -3.87 14.15 -1.07
C ALA A 369 -3.09 15.32 -1.66
N ARG A 370 -2.00 15.03 -2.37
CA ARG A 370 -1.25 16.05 -3.11
C ARG A 370 -2.12 16.72 -4.19
N GLY A 371 -2.89 15.94 -4.95
CA GLY A 371 -3.81 16.47 -5.95
C GLY A 371 -4.84 17.45 -5.38
N ILE A 372 -5.35 17.20 -4.17
CA ILE A 372 -6.26 18.12 -3.48
C ILE A 372 -5.51 19.41 -3.09
N ARG A 373 -4.32 19.29 -2.46
CA ARG A 373 -3.52 20.45 -2.02
C ARG A 373 -3.12 21.39 -3.16
N HIS A 374 -2.82 20.84 -4.33
CA HIS A 374 -2.46 21.63 -5.51
C HIS A 374 -3.67 22.02 -6.39
N GLY A 375 -4.91 21.71 -5.98
CA GLY A 375 -6.11 22.04 -6.74
C GLY A 375 -6.29 21.24 -8.04
N TRP A 376 -5.58 20.14 -8.21
CA TRP A 376 -5.74 19.25 -9.37
C TRP A 376 -6.99 18.38 -9.24
N LEU A 377 -7.35 18.02 -8.01
CA LEU A 377 -8.57 17.31 -7.65
C LEU A 377 -9.49 18.22 -6.85
N ASP A 378 -10.79 18.05 -7.06
CA ASP A 378 -11.80 18.80 -6.31
C ASP A 378 -11.96 18.27 -4.86
N PRO A 379 -12.52 19.08 -3.94
CA PRO A 379 -12.69 18.67 -2.54
C PRO A 379 -13.50 17.38 -2.31
N SER A 380 -14.28 16.89 -3.29
CA SER A 380 -15.01 15.62 -3.14
C SER A 380 -14.11 14.38 -3.06
N TYR A 381 -12.80 14.54 -3.31
CA TYR A 381 -11.80 13.50 -3.07
C TYR A 381 -11.34 13.42 -1.60
N ARG A 382 -11.61 14.42 -0.75
CA ARG A 382 -11.22 14.38 0.67
C ARG A 382 -11.79 13.15 1.42
N PRO A 383 -13.09 12.81 1.31
CA PRO A 383 -13.62 11.59 1.93
C PRO A 383 -12.96 10.29 1.41
N VAL A 384 -12.49 10.27 0.17
CA VAL A 384 -11.77 9.13 -0.42
C VAL A 384 -10.44 8.93 0.29
N VAL A 385 -9.67 10.02 0.45
CA VAL A 385 -8.38 10.02 1.16
C VAL A 385 -8.55 9.69 2.63
N GLU A 386 -9.53 10.27 3.32
CA GLU A 386 -9.77 10.00 4.74
C GLU A 386 -10.18 8.54 5.01
N ARG A 387 -11.03 7.96 4.15
CA ARG A 387 -11.37 6.53 4.23
C ARG A 387 -10.14 5.66 4.01
N ALA A 388 -9.31 5.99 3.01
CA ALA A 388 -8.07 5.27 2.74
C ALA A 388 -7.09 5.35 3.91
N TRP A 389 -6.96 6.53 4.54
CA TRP A 389 -6.10 6.73 5.69
C TRP A 389 -6.53 5.88 6.89
N ARG A 390 -7.81 5.96 7.28
CA ARG A 390 -8.35 5.14 8.38
C ARG A 390 -8.19 3.64 8.09
N ALA A 391 -8.47 3.21 6.86
CA ALA A 391 -8.32 1.81 6.46
C ALA A 391 -6.85 1.35 6.50
N LEU A 392 -5.93 2.17 5.99
CA LEU A 392 -4.50 1.89 6.04
C LEU A 392 -4.00 1.75 7.48
N LEU A 393 -4.47 2.61 8.39
CA LEU A 393 -4.08 2.55 9.80
C LEU A 393 -4.52 1.25 10.50
N ALA A 394 -5.62 0.63 10.10
CA ALA A 394 -6.01 -0.68 10.64
C ALA A 394 -4.91 -1.76 10.39
N HIS A 395 -4.16 -1.60 9.29
CA HIS A 395 -3.06 -2.47 8.87
C HIS A 395 -1.67 -2.04 9.41
N VAL A 396 -1.62 -0.98 10.22
CA VAL A 396 -0.43 -0.53 10.93
C VAL A 396 -0.60 -0.87 12.41
N ARG A 397 0.22 -1.78 12.95
CA ARG A 397 0.19 -2.10 14.38
C ARG A 397 0.72 -0.94 15.23
N ILE A 398 0.50 -0.98 16.53
CA ILE A 398 0.91 0.09 17.46
C ILE A 398 2.43 0.28 17.47
N ASP A 399 3.19 -0.81 17.32
CA ASP A 399 4.65 -0.83 17.23
C ASP A 399 5.21 -0.47 15.83
N GLY A 400 4.34 -0.16 14.87
CA GLY A 400 4.72 0.13 13.48
C GLY A 400 4.91 -1.11 12.62
N THR A 401 4.65 -2.32 13.13
CA THR A 401 4.62 -3.53 12.31
C THR A 401 3.50 -3.44 11.26
N LEU A 402 3.80 -3.86 10.03
CA LEU A 402 2.88 -3.75 8.89
C LEU A 402 2.14 -5.04 8.62
N VAL A 403 0.94 -4.92 8.07
CA VAL A 403 0.10 -6.04 7.62
C VAL A 403 -0.27 -5.83 6.15
N ASP A 404 -0.22 -6.92 5.38
CA ASP A 404 -0.61 -6.97 3.97
C ASP A 404 0.20 -6.05 3.01
N VAL A 405 1.53 -6.02 3.18
CA VAL A 405 2.44 -5.35 2.21
C VAL A 405 2.95 -6.35 1.18
N CYS A 406 2.64 -6.17 -0.10
CA CYS A 406 3.11 -7.08 -1.15
C CYS A 406 4.64 -7.05 -1.28
N ILE A 407 5.29 -8.22 -1.29
CA ILE A 407 6.74 -8.40 -1.57
C ILE A 407 7.18 -7.76 -2.89
N SER A 408 8.49 -7.61 -3.11
CA SER A 408 9.03 -7.15 -4.40
C SER A 408 8.48 -8.02 -5.54
N THR A 409 8.00 -7.38 -6.59
CA THR A 409 7.22 -8.03 -7.65
C THR A 409 7.53 -7.30 -8.95
N GLY A 410 7.92 -8.05 -9.98
CA GLY A 410 8.14 -7.51 -11.32
C GLY A 410 6.91 -7.69 -12.21
N ALA A 411 7.05 -7.34 -13.49
CA ALA A 411 6.06 -7.73 -14.49
C ALA A 411 5.96 -9.26 -14.56
N GLY A 412 4.74 -9.77 -14.50
CA GLY A 412 4.45 -11.19 -14.50
C GLY A 412 3.45 -11.57 -15.57
N PRO A 413 3.50 -12.81 -16.07
CA PRO A 413 2.79 -13.21 -17.29
C PRO A 413 1.27 -13.40 -17.09
N THR A 414 0.80 -13.51 -15.84
CA THR A 414 -0.60 -13.85 -15.54
C THR A 414 -1.14 -13.03 -14.38
N ARG A 415 -2.46 -12.89 -14.30
CA ARG A 415 -3.13 -12.33 -13.11
C ARG A 415 -2.81 -13.14 -11.85
N ARG A 416 -2.75 -14.47 -12.00
CA ARG A 416 -2.45 -15.39 -10.89
C ARG A 416 -1.10 -15.11 -10.25
N TYR A 417 -0.08 -14.79 -11.05
CA TYR A 417 1.24 -14.37 -10.56
C TYR A 417 1.14 -13.25 -9.51
N TYR A 418 0.30 -12.24 -9.74
CA TYR A 418 0.11 -11.11 -8.83
C TYR A 418 -0.69 -11.48 -7.57
N LEU A 419 -1.71 -12.34 -7.71
CA LEU A 419 -2.52 -12.82 -6.58
C LEU A 419 -1.71 -13.73 -5.65
N ASP A 420 -0.73 -14.44 -6.20
CA ASP A 420 0.20 -15.31 -5.47
C ASP A 420 1.40 -14.58 -4.85
N ARG A 421 1.41 -13.24 -4.86
CA ARG A 421 2.48 -12.50 -4.20
C ARG A 421 2.23 -12.46 -2.71
N THR A 422 3.28 -12.75 -1.96
CA THR A 422 3.25 -12.71 -0.50
C THR A 422 2.88 -11.32 -0.01
N ALA A 423 1.85 -11.27 0.84
CA ALA A 423 1.50 -10.10 1.62
C ALA A 423 2.23 -10.22 2.97
N VAL A 424 3.28 -9.43 3.15
CA VAL A 424 4.15 -9.43 4.34
C VAL A 424 3.37 -8.90 5.54
N ASN A 425 3.45 -9.65 6.63
CA ASN A 425 3.04 -9.25 7.96
C ASN A 425 4.30 -9.14 8.83
N GLY A 426 4.83 -7.94 8.99
CA GLY A 426 6.15 -7.76 9.59
C GLY A 426 6.78 -6.41 9.27
N ALA A 427 8.10 -6.33 9.50
CA ALA A 427 8.88 -5.21 9.04
C ALA A 427 9.08 -5.29 7.51
N ASP A 428 8.75 -4.21 6.80
CA ASP A 428 9.06 -4.06 5.37
C ASP A 428 9.45 -2.60 5.10
N ASP A 429 10.69 -2.37 4.68
CA ASP A 429 11.22 -1.01 4.46
C ASP A 429 10.44 -0.23 3.40
N ARG A 430 9.84 -0.93 2.42
CA ARG A 430 9.09 -0.31 1.31
C ARG A 430 7.75 0.17 1.81
N GLY A 431 7.00 -0.71 2.47
CA GLY A 431 5.74 -0.36 3.12
C GLY A 431 5.95 0.76 4.12
N GLY A 432 7.03 0.70 4.92
CA GLY A 432 7.35 1.72 5.90
C GLY A 432 7.62 3.09 5.29
N ALA A 433 8.44 3.14 4.25
CA ALA A 433 8.73 4.37 3.52
C ALA A 433 7.47 5.00 2.89
N LEU A 434 6.61 4.18 2.29
CA LEU A 434 5.39 4.64 1.63
C LEU A 434 4.33 5.13 2.63
N ILE A 435 4.18 4.45 3.76
CA ILE A 435 3.25 4.84 4.84
C ILE A 435 3.71 6.12 5.52
N LEU A 436 5.03 6.32 5.68
CA LEU A 436 5.60 7.58 6.15
C LEU A 436 5.18 8.75 5.24
N GLY A 437 5.30 8.59 3.92
CA GLY A 437 4.86 9.58 2.94
C GLY A 437 3.37 9.87 3.03
N ALA A 438 2.55 8.82 3.11
CA ALA A 438 1.11 8.92 3.28
C ALA A 438 0.72 9.69 4.54
N ALA A 439 1.35 9.40 5.68
CA ALA A 439 1.11 10.08 6.94
C ALA A 439 1.39 11.59 6.85
N LEU A 440 2.48 11.99 6.20
CA LEU A 440 2.84 13.40 6.01
C LEU A 440 1.94 14.13 5.00
N GLU A 441 1.45 13.47 3.95
CA GLU A 441 0.49 14.10 3.04
C GLU A 441 -0.88 14.26 3.68
N VAL A 442 -1.33 13.29 4.48
CA VAL A 442 -2.59 13.41 5.24
C VAL A 442 -2.47 14.51 6.29
N HIS A 443 -1.37 14.55 7.05
CA HIS A 443 -1.12 15.64 8.00
C HIS A 443 -1.18 17.03 7.34
N ALA A 444 -0.70 17.14 6.10
CA ALA A 444 -0.67 18.41 5.38
C ALA A 444 -2.01 18.78 4.70
N LEU A 445 -3.06 17.96 4.86
CA LEU A 445 -4.44 18.25 4.45
C LEU A 445 -5.32 18.78 5.59
N ASP A 446 -4.90 18.53 6.83
CA ASP A 446 -5.52 19.09 8.04
C ASP A 446 -5.09 20.55 8.20
#